data_AF-A0A8J3ZN16-F1
#
_entry.id   AF-A0A8J3ZN16-F1
#
_cell.length_a   1.000
_cell.length_b   1.000
_cell.length_c   1.000
_cell.angle_alpha   90.00
_cell.angle_beta   90.00
_cell.angle_gamma   90.00
#
_symmetry.space_group_name_H-M   'P 1'
#
loop_
_entity.id
_entity.type
_entity.pdbx_description
1 polymer ?
#
loop_
_entity_poly.entity_id
_entity_poly.type
_entity_poly.pdbx_seq_one_letter_code
_entity_poly.pdbx_strand_id
1 'polypeptide(L)'
;MRRTGIGVIVSVLLLVGGCVAARDDDPAPDGPPPEPLVALDPFAAAGIRAVRVVPEVDRNLHFDTRADVPPVFAAGGSLVAVTTDREGEVLGVARSADLGRTWRYVDLPGLTASLVRLGLAEAGPLVVATGGTDNDSAWVTGDGQGWRGGPVPTQPGGALLAAAVRQPDGRVVVGTQGSDDARLVVTADGGSTWQVVDCPATFRPAGSPRCEVPRDAGGDLWLRGADVSLDAGRTWKPVTVGTSSVPRVEDAVALPGGGWLGSAVTLTAPTTRTGVLVRSTDGVAWQPVVESPCGAGQGATVSGPRRIGDRWLVTHTCVDADDAPQRSHLYLVDRDGTRGRVLVTVDRPGAWLGAPTAVGDTVVVPEVRREGPVTFLQLRL
;
A
#
# COMPACT_ATOMS: atom_id res chain seq x y z
N MET A 1 -16.26 37.25 29.39
CA MET A 1 -16.52 36.64 28.07
C MET A 1 -15.40 37.05 27.11
N ARG A 2 -14.37 36.22 26.96
CA ARG A 2 -13.31 36.43 25.96
C ARG A 2 -13.45 35.34 24.90
N ARG A 3 -13.77 35.73 23.67
CA ARG A 3 -13.72 34.86 22.49
C ARG A 3 -12.27 34.78 22.04
N THR A 4 -11.67 33.61 22.11
CA THR A 4 -10.41 33.28 21.43
C THR A 4 -10.75 32.88 20.00
N GLY A 5 -10.28 33.68 19.03
CA GLY A 5 -10.37 33.39 17.61
C GLY A 5 -9.33 32.34 17.20
N ILE A 6 -9.76 31.37 16.40
CA ILE A 6 -8.91 30.37 15.75
C ILE A 6 -8.29 31.01 14.52
N GLY A 7 -6.96 31.08 14.47
CA GLY A 7 -6.20 31.50 13.28
C GLY A 7 -5.93 30.29 12.37
N VAL A 8 -6.44 30.34 11.14
CA VAL A 8 -6.06 29.40 10.07
C VAL A 8 -4.77 29.91 9.44
N ILE A 9 -3.68 29.15 9.56
CA ILE A 9 -2.42 29.43 8.86
C ILE A 9 -2.51 28.81 7.46
N VAL A 10 -2.63 29.65 6.44
CA VAL A 10 -2.43 29.26 5.04
C VAL A 10 -0.98 29.52 4.70
N SER A 11 -0.17 28.47 4.62
CA SER A 11 1.20 28.57 4.13
C SER A 11 1.22 28.55 2.61
N VAL A 12 1.46 29.70 1.99
CA VAL A 12 1.80 29.82 0.57
C VAL A 12 3.31 29.62 0.44
N LEU A 13 3.73 28.56 -0.25
CA LEU A 13 5.14 28.26 -0.51
C LEU A 13 5.64 29.14 -1.67
N LEU A 14 6.52 30.09 -1.37
CA LEU A 14 7.30 30.85 -2.36
C LEU A 14 8.55 30.04 -2.73
N LEU A 15 8.71 29.73 -4.02
CA LEU A 15 9.94 29.15 -4.57
C LEU A 15 11.04 30.22 -4.59
N VAL A 16 12.10 30.00 -3.82
CA VAL A 16 13.34 30.78 -3.89
C VAL A 16 14.34 29.96 -4.72
N GLY A 17 14.70 30.47 -5.90
CA GLY A 17 15.75 29.91 -6.74
C GLY A 17 17.14 30.18 -6.14
N GLY A 18 17.93 29.11 -5.96
CA GLY A 18 19.33 29.21 -5.55
C GLY A 18 20.25 29.33 -6.77
N CYS A 19 21.10 30.34 -6.78
CA CYS A 19 22.17 30.53 -7.77
C CYS A 19 23.26 29.47 -7.60
N VAL A 20 23.66 28.85 -8.71
CA VAL A 20 24.89 28.05 -8.83
C VAL A 20 26.02 29.00 -9.21
N ALA A 21 27.09 29.04 -8.43
CA ALA A 21 28.33 29.73 -8.79
C ALA A 21 29.06 28.91 -9.87
N ALA A 22 29.09 29.42 -11.10
CA ALA A 22 29.97 28.92 -12.15
C ALA A 22 31.33 29.61 -12.04
N ARG A 23 32.40 28.81 -12.19
CA ARG A 23 33.79 29.28 -12.30
C ARG A 23 33.99 30.05 -13.60
N ASP A 24 34.76 31.13 -13.50
CA ASP A 24 35.26 31.97 -14.58
C ASP A 24 36.10 31.17 -15.60
N ASP A 25 35.91 31.51 -16.88
CA ASP A 25 36.82 31.42 -18.02
C ASP A 25 36.15 30.85 -19.29
N ASP A 26 35.11 31.53 -19.80
CA ASP A 26 34.82 31.59 -21.24
C ASP A 26 33.85 32.75 -21.55
N PRO A 27 34.14 33.65 -22.50
CA PRO A 27 33.23 34.73 -22.88
C PRO A 27 32.02 34.16 -23.65
N ALA A 28 30.85 34.16 -23.01
CA ALA A 28 29.60 33.78 -23.63
C ALA A 28 29.17 34.77 -24.74
N PRO A 29 28.57 34.30 -25.84
CA PRO A 29 28.02 35.16 -26.89
C PRO A 29 26.81 35.96 -26.39
N ASP A 30 26.77 37.26 -26.75
CA ASP A 30 25.67 38.21 -26.50
C ASP A 30 24.37 37.79 -27.22
N GLY A 31 23.70 36.77 -26.68
CA GLY A 31 22.33 36.42 -27.02
C GLY A 31 21.38 36.79 -25.88
N PRO A 32 20.14 37.24 -26.16
CA PRO A 32 19.13 37.36 -25.12
C PRO A 32 18.98 36.01 -24.40
N PRO A 33 18.85 36.00 -23.07
CA PRO A 33 18.66 34.76 -22.32
C PRO A 33 17.44 34.02 -22.88
N PRO A 34 17.50 32.69 -23.04
CA PRO A 34 16.33 31.92 -23.45
C PRO A 34 15.19 32.23 -22.48
N GLU A 35 14.01 32.59 -23.02
CA GLU A 35 12.83 32.77 -22.20
C GLU A 35 12.64 31.54 -21.31
N PRO A 36 12.43 31.71 -20.00
CA PRO A 36 12.17 30.59 -19.13
C PRO A 36 10.91 29.88 -19.64
N LEU A 37 11.07 28.61 -20.02
CA LEU A 37 9.96 27.70 -20.26
C LEU A 37 9.07 27.75 -19.01
N VAL A 38 7.91 28.39 -19.14
CA VAL A 38 6.86 28.34 -18.13
C VAL A 38 6.47 26.88 -18.02
N ALA A 39 6.93 26.21 -16.96
CA ALA A 39 6.48 24.87 -16.61
C ALA A 39 4.97 24.96 -16.37
N LEU A 40 4.18 24.51 -17.35
CA LEU A 40 2.75 24.29 -17.17
C LEU A 40 2.58 23.45 -15.92
N ASP A 41 1.75 23.92 -14.99
CA ASP A 41 1.36 23.14 -13.81
C ASP A 41 0.86 21.76 -14.29
N PRO A 42 1.61 20.66 -14.05
CA PRO A 42 1.25 19.34 -14.56
C PRO A 42 -0.08 18.85 -13.99
N PHE A 43 -0.56 19.47 -12.90
CA PHE A 43 -1.86 19.21 -12.31
C PHE A 43 -2.99 19.93 -13.06
N ALA A 44 -2.75 21.13 -13.59
CA ALA A 44 -3.77 21.89 -14.33
C ALA A 44 -4.18 21.21 -15.64
N ALA A 45 -3.23 20.62 -16.38
CA ALA A 45 -3.52 19.86 -17.59
C ALA A 45 -4.28 18.53 -17.32
N ALA A 46 -4.26 18.05 -16.09
CA ALA A 46 -4.98 16.85 -15.65
C ALA A 46 -6.24 17.16 -14.83
N GLY A 47 -6.54 18.43 -14.53
CA GLY A 47 -7.64 18.83 -13.65
C GLY A 47 -7.42 18.55 -12.16
N ILE A 48 -6.22 18.12 -11.76
CA ILE A 48 -5.93 17.64 -10.42
C ILE A 48 -5.63 18.82 -9.49
N ARG A 49 -6.12 18.78 -8.24
CA ARG A 49 -5.72 19.73 -7.18
C ARG A 49 -5.08 18.99 -6.03
N ALA A 50 -3.83 19.31 -5.73
CA ALA A 50 -3.09 18.75 -4.61
C ALA A 50 -3.20 19.63 -3.35
N VAL A 51 -3.64 19.06 -2.22
CA VAL A 51 -3.61 19.72 -0.91
C VAL A 51 -2.77 18.87 0.04
N ARG A 52 -1.75 19.47 0.66
CA ARG A 52 -0.98 18.81 1.71
C ARG A 52 -1.66 19.05 3.05
N VAL A 53 -2.04 17.97 3.73
CA VAL A 53 -2.62 18.00 5.07
C VAL A 53 -1.59 17.51 6.06
N VAL A 54 -1.29 18.34 7.06
CA VAL A 54 -0.59 17.93 8.27
C VAL A 54 -1.68 17.59 9.28
N PRO A 55 -1.78 16.34 9.75
CA PRO A 55 -2.80 15.96 10.70
C PRO A 55 -2.62 16.74 12.01
N GLU A 56 -3.72 17.18 12.62
CA GLU A 56 -3.74 17.58 14.02
C GLU A 56 -3.88 16.29 14.84
N VAL A 57 -2.73 15.64 15.03
CA VAL A 57 -2.65 14.39 15.76
C VAL A 57 -2.54 14.71 17.25
N ASP A 58 -3.26 13.97 18.09
CA ASP A 58 -2.85 13.89 19.50
C ASP A 58 -1.37 13.47 19.54
N ARG A 59 -0.54 14.09 20.38
CA ARG A 59 0.94 14.04 20.28
C ARG A 59 1.55 12.63 20.43
N ASN A 60 0.71 11.63 20.65
CA ASN A 60 1.06 10.25 20.97
C ASN A 60 0.73 9.24 19.85
N LEU A 61 0.07 9.60 18.74
CA LEU A 61 -0.10 8.63 17.65
C LEU A 61 1.12 8.65 16.71
N HIS A 62 1.86 7.55 16.68
CA HIS A 62 2.79 7.24 15.60
C HIS A 62 2.12 6.23 14.66
N PHE A 63 2.45 6.24 13.38
CA PHE A 63 1.98 5.22 12.44
C PHE A 63 3.08 4.18 12.29
N ASP A 64 2.72 2.90 12.22
CA ASP A 64 3.72 1.87 11.94
C ASP A 64 4.28 2.09 10.53
N THR A 65 5.59 2.33 10.45
CA THR A 65 6.31 2.52 9.19
C THR A 65 7.28 1.37 8.92
N ARG A 66 7.36 0.37 9.80
CA ARG A 66 8.44 -0.64 9.82
C ARG A 66 8.18 -1.88 8.96
N ALA A 67 7.12 -1.93 8.14
CA ALA A 67 6.84 -3.12 7.33
C ALA A 67 6.12 -2.83 6.02
N ASP A 68 6.18 -3.81 5.12
CA ASP A 68 5.56 -3.96 3.80
C ASP A 68 3.99 -3.83 3.77
N VAL A 69 3.38 -3.19 4.77
CA VAL A 69 1.92 -3.01 4.93
C VAL A 69 1.59 -1.53 4.83
N PRO A 70 0.60 -1.11 4.01
CA PRO A 70 0.15 0.28 3.98
C PRO A 70 -0.28 0.74 5.38
N PRO A 71 0.22 1.86 5.90
CA PRO A 71 -0.18 2.33 7.23
C PRO A 71 -1.63 2.81 7.27
N VAL A 72 -2.24 3.03 6.10
CA VAL A 72 -3.56 3.67 5.98
C VAL A 72 -4.36 3.02 4.85
N PHE A 73 -5.64 2.74 5.14
CA PHE A 73 -6.61 2.10 4.26
C PHE A 73 -7.89 2.92 4.14
N ALA A 74 -8.58 2.86 3.00
CA ALA A 74 -9.93 3.40 2.87
C ALA A 74 -10.98 2.36 3.28
N ALA A 75 -11.95 2.82 4.06
CA ALA A 75 -13.18 2.06 4.33
C ALA A 75 -14.36 3.04 4.32
N GLY A 76 -15.29 2.86 3.38
CA GLY A 76 -16.53 3.66 3.20
C GLY A 76 -16.42 5.17 3.48
N GLY A 77 -15.49 5.85 2.82
CA GLY A 77 -15.32 7.31 2.98
C GLY A 77 -14.39 7.73 4.13
N SER A 78 -13.87 6.77 4.91
CA SER A 78 -12.95 6.98 6.02
C SER A 78 -11.56 6.47 5.68
N LEU A 79 -10.56 6.96 6.42
CA LEU A 79 -9.25 6.33 6.53
C LEU A 79 -9.17 5.52 7.82
N VAL A 80 -8.49 4.37 7.78
CA VAL A 80 -8.22 3.49 8.92
C VAL A 80 -6.73 3.17 8.93
N ALA A 81 -6.11 3.15 10.11
CA ALA A 81 -4.67 2.96 10.27
C ALA A 81 -4.34 2.14 11.51
N VAL A 82 -3.23 1.39 11.48
CA VAL A 82 -2.58 0.90 12.70
C VAL A 82 -1.69 2.01 13.23
N THR A 83 -1.76 2.22 14.53
CA THR A 83 -0.92 3.20 15.21
C THR A 83 0.00 2.50 16.18
N THR A 84 1.21 3.00 16.31
CA THR A 84 2.23 2.55 17.25
C THR A 84 2.65 3.69 18.17
N ASP A 85 3.44 3.37 19.19
CA ASP A 85 4.21 4.37 19.92
C ASP A 85 5.59 4.61 19.26
N ARG A 86 6.48 5.30 19.98
CA ARG A 86 7.86 5.60 19.51
C ARG A 86 8.77 4.38 19.52
N GLU A 87 8.50 3.41 20.39
CA GLU A 87 9.24 2.16 20.49
C GLU A 87 8.81 1.20 19.38
N GLY A 88 7.64 1.43 18.79
CA GLY A 88 7.04 0.66 17.71
C GLY A 88 6.02 -0.35 18.22
N GLU A 89 5.65 -0.28 19.50
CA GLU A 89 4.58 -1.08 20.06
C GLU A 89 3.25 -0.60 19.52
N VAL A 90 2.39 -1.52 19.12
CA VAL A 90 1.12 -1.18 18.49
C VAL A 90 0.14 -0.66 19.54
N LEU A 91 -0.37 0.56 19.36
CA LEU A 91 -1.35 1.18 20.26
C LEU A 91 -2.79 0.81 19.94
N GLY A 92 -3.07 0.43 18.69
CA GLY A 92 -4.40 0.03 18.24
C GLY A 92 -4.73 0.48 16.83
N VAL A 93 -6.03 0.55 16.54
CA VAL A 93 -6.58 1.02 15.26
C VAL A 93 -7.10 2.43 15.42
N ALA A 94 -6.69 3.34 14.54
CA ALA A 94 -7.23 4.69 14.47
C ALA A 94 -8.00 4.90 13.16
N ARG A 95 -8.98 5.79 13.20
CA ARG A 95 -9.81 6.17 12.06
C ARG A 95 -9.83 7.68 11.89
N SER A 96 -9.81 8.14 10.65
CA SER A 96 -10.10 9.51 10.26
C SER A 96 -11.33 9.59 9.36
N ALA A 97 -12.27 10.48 9.69
CA ALA A 97 -13.46 10.76 8.88
C ALA A 97 -13.27 11.94 7.91
N ASP A 98 -12.14 12.64 8.00
CA ASP A 98 -11.86 13.91 7.34
C ASP A 98 -10.55 13.86 6.56
N LEU A 99 -10.29 12.69 5.95
CA LEU A 99 -9.16 12.42 5.05
C LEU A 99 -7.79 12.69 5.70
N GLY A 100 -7.68 12.29 6.97
CA GLY A 100 -6.46 12.33 7.75
C GLY A 100 -6.26 13.61 8.53
N ARG A 101 -7.22 14.56 8.58
CA ARG A 101 -7.05 15.80 9.37
C ARG A 101 -7.11 15.53 10.87
N THR A 102 -8.08 14.73 11.30
CA THR A 102 -8.24 14.29 12.68
C THR A 102 -8.33 12.78 12.75
N TRP A 103 -7.83 12.20 13.83
CA TRP A 103 -7.80 10.76 14.08
C TRP A 103 -8.43 10.44 15.43
N ARG A 104 -9.16 9.32 15.49
CA ARG A 104 -9.75 8.79 16.73
C ARG A 104 -9.49 7.30 16.80
N TYR A 105 -9.13 6.82 17.99
CA TYR A 105 -9.04 5.38 18.24
C TYR A 105 -10.39 4.71 18.07
N VAL A 106 -10.35 3.53 17.48
CA VAL A 106 -11.48 2.61 17.39
C VAL A 106 -11.39 1.65 18.57
N ASP A 107 -12.45 1.60 19.37
CA ASP A 107 -12.55 0.62 20.44
C ASP A 107 -12.91 -0.76 19.85
N LEU A 108 -11.95 -1.69 19.88
CA LEU A 108 -12.07 -3.05 19.39
C LEU A 108 -11.82 -4.00 20.56
N PRO A 109 -12.88 -4.50 21.23
CA PRO A 109 -12.75 -5.36 22.40
C PRO A 109 -11.81 -6.54 22.16
N GLY A 110 -10.89 -6.81 23.11
CA GLY A 110 -9.97 -7.94 23.02
C GLY A 110 -8.81 -7.75 22.02
N LEU A 111 -8.75 -6.65 21.28
CA LEU A 111 -7.60 -6.31 20.46
C LEU A 111 -6.49 -5.79 21.38
N THR A 112 -5.53 -6.65 21.72
CA THR A 112 -4.38 -6.25 22.53
C THR A 112 -3.30 -5.59 21.68
N ALA A 113 -2.65 -4.59 22.26
CA ALA A 113 -1.56 -3.79 21.70
C ALA A 113 -0.35 -4.61 21.17
N SER A 114 -0.21 -5.88 21.54
CA SER A 114 0.97 -6.67 21.19
C SER A 114 1.08 -7.06 19.71
N LEU A 115 -0.03 -7.11 18.97
CA LEU A 115 -0.01 -7.44 17.54
C LEU A 115 -1.31 -7.02 16.85
N VAL A 116 -1.38 -5.82 16.27
CA VAL A 116 -2.47 -5.49 15.33
C VAL A 116 -1.94 -5.52 13.92
N ARG A 117 -2.60 -6.31 13.07
CA ARG A 117 -2.33 -6.33 11.63
C ARG A 117 -3.59 -5.89 10.90
N LEU A 118 -3.41 -4.99 9.94
CA LEU A 118 -4.48 -4.58 9.02
C LEU A 118 -4.24 -5.18 7.64
N GLY A 119 -5.30 -5.75 7.07
CA GLY A 119 -5.31 -6.20 5.68
C GLY A 119 -6.49 -5.58 4.92
N LEU A 120 -6.27 -5.24 3.64
CA LEU A 120 -7.36 -5.04 2.70
C LEU A 120 -7.76 -6.39 2.15
N ALA A 121 -9.04 -6.69 2.25
CA ALA A 121 -9.62 -7.77 1.50
C ALA A 121 -9.81 -7.25 0.06
N GLU A 122 -8.84 -7.52 -0.83
CA GLU A 122 -8.61 -6.82 -2.11
C GLU A 122 -9.86 -6.66 -3.01
N ALA A 123 -10.87 -7.53 -2.87
CA ALA A 123 -12.18 -7.37 -3.47
C ALA A 123 -13.16 -6.53 -2.60
N GLY A 124 -12.82 -5.28 -2.23
CA GLY A 124 -13.75 -4.35 -1.59
C GLY A 124 -13.13 -3.42 -0.54
N PRO A 125 -13.90 -2.48 0.05
CA PRO A 125 -13.44 -1.55 1.09
C PRO A 125 -13.33 -2.24 2.47
N LEU A 126 -13.06 -3.55 2.46
CA LEU A 126 -13.11 -4.37 3.65
C LEU A 126 -11.75 -4.36 4.33
N VAL A 127 -11.70 -3.81 5.53
CA VAL A 127 -10.51 -3.79 6.37
C VAL A 127 -10.67 -4.84 7.46
N VAL A 128 -9.65 -5.67 7.62
CA VAL A 128 -9.60 -6.68 8.68
C VAL A 128 -8.51 -6.31 9.67
N ALA A 129 -8.85 -6.23 10.95
CA ALA A 129 -7.91 -6.09 12.06
C ALA A 129 -7.82 -7.42 12.81
N THR A 130 -6.61 -7.96 12.96
CA THR A 130 -6.37 -9.17 13.75
C THR A 130 -5.44 -8.86 14.92
N GLY A 131 -5.64 -9.49 16.07
CA GLY A 131 -4.65 -9.46 17.15
C GLY A 131 -4.83 -10.49 18.24
N GLY A 132 -3.77 -10.72 19.01
CA GLY A 132 -3.78 -11.58 20.19
C GLY A 132 -2.55 -12.46 20.33
N THR A 133 -2.09 -12.65 21.57
CA THR A 133 -1.15 -13.72 21.97
C THR A 133 -1.87 -14.84 22.73
N ASP A 134 -2.96 -14.49 23.44
CA ASP A 134 -3.71 -15.43 24.29
C ASP A 134 -5.18 -15.60 23.85
N ASN A 135 -5.72 -14.63 23.10
CA ASN A 135 -7.08 -14.65 22.55
C ASN A 135 -7.08 -13.99 21.17
N ASP A 136 -6.77 -14.77 20.14
CA ASP A 136 -6.86 -14.31 18.76
C ASP A 136 -8.25 -13.71 18.51
N SER A 137 -8.27 -12.47 18.04
CA SER A 137 -9.49 -11.73 17.71
C SER A 137 -9.37 -11.19 16.30
N ALA A 138 -10.48 -11.17 15.58
CA ALA A 138 -10.55 -10.60 14.24
C ALA A 138 -11.78 -9.72 14.10
N TRP A 139 -11.58 -8.56 13.50
CA TRP A 139 -12.57 -7.52 13.30
C TRP A 139 -12.60 -7.10 11.84
N VAL A 140 -13.80 -6.88 11.31
CA VAL A 140 -14.05 -6.58 9.91
C VAL A 140 -14.88 -5.31 9.82
N THR A 141 -14.52 -4.39 8.94
CA THR A 141 -15.32 -3.20 8.62
C THR A 141 -15.34 -2.93 7.13
N GLY A 142 -16.48 -2.49 6.59
CA GLY A 142 -16.58 -1.99 5.20
C GLY A 142 -16.59 -0.47 5.10
N ASP A 143 -16.75 0.23 6.22
CA ASP A 143 -17.02 1.67 6.29
C ASP A 143 -16.10 2.43 7.26
N GLY A 144 -15.24 1.71 8.00
CA GLY A 144 -14.40 2.26 9.06
C GLY A 144 -15.21 2.71 10.28
N GLN A 145 -16.52 2.47 10.32
CA GLN A 145 -17.44 2.89 11.38
C GLN A 145 -18.01 1.72 12.14
N GLY A 146 -18.70 0.83 11.44
CA GLY A 146 -19.16 -0.42 12.02
C GLY A 146 -18.03 -1.44 11.93
N TRP A 147 -17.56 -1.90 13.08
CA TRP A 147 -16.69 -3.05 13.17
C TRP A 147 -17.47 -4.25 13.69
N ARG A 148 -17.34 -5.39 13.03
CA ARG A 148 -17.95 -6.66 13.41
C ARG A 148 -16.86 -7.68 13.61
N GLY A 149 -16.85 -8.32 14.75
CA GLY A 149 -15.74 -9.17 15.12
C GLY A 149 -15.82 -9.64 16.56
N GLY A 150 -14.72 -10.24 16.98
CA GLY A 150 -14.55 -10.75 18.33
C GLY A 150 -13.51 -11.86 18.37
N PRO A 151 -13.52 -12.66 19.45
CA PRO A 151 -12.66 -13.81 19.59
C PRO A 151 -12.86 -14.78 18.43
N VAL A 152 -11.75 -15.27 17.91
CA VAL A 152 -11.68 -16.26 16.85
C VAL A 152 -11.31 -17.59 17.48
N PRO A 153 -12.00 -18.70 17.13
CA PRO A 153 -11.60 -20.01 17.61
C PRO A 153 -10.25 -20.40 16.98
N THR A 154 -9.14 -20.12 17.65
CA THR A 154 -7.82 -20.66 17.27
C THR A 154 -7.40 -21.76 18.23
N GLN A 155 -6.50 -22.62 17.77
CA GLN A 155 -5.91 -23.62 18.65
C GLN A 155 -5.00 -22.94 19.69
N PRO A 156 -4.82 -23.51 20.89
CA PRO A 156 -3.85 -23.01 21.86
C PRO A 156 -2.46 -22.85 21.22
N GLY A 157 -1.87 -21.67 21.33
CA GLY A 157 -0.56 -21.34 20.72
C GLY A 157 -0.60 -21.07 19.21
N GLY A 158 -1.79 -21.01 18.61
CA GLY A 158 -2.00 -20.48 17.27
C GLY A 158 -1.88 -18.95 17.24
N ALA A 159 -1.52 -18.40 16.09
CA ALA A 159 -1.59 -16.97 15.83
C ALA A 159 -2.28 -16.70 14.49
N LEU A 160 -3.09 -15.65 14.43
CA LEU A 160 -3.62 -15.15 13.15
C LEU A 160 -2.50 -14.51 12.32
N LEU A 161 -2.46 -14.86 11.03
CA LEU A 161 -1.58 -14.21 10.07
C LEU A 161 -2.19 -12.87 9.59
N ALA A 162 -1.34 -11.88 9.30
CA ALA A 162 -1.76 -10.54 8.86
C ALA A 162 -2.65 -10.54 7.60
N ALA A 163 -2.47 -11.53 6.73
CA ALA A 163 -3.09 -11.54 5.42
C ALA A 163 -4.52 -12.10 5.53
N ALA A 164 -5.49 -11.19 5.56
CA ALA A 164 -6.88 -11.52 5.28
C ALA A 164 -7.14 -11.35 3.77
N VAL A 165 -7.78 -12.33 3.14
CA VAL A 165 -8.15 -12.30 1.73
C VAL A 165 -9.66 -12.39 1.60
N ARG A 166 -10.28 -11.51 0.80
CA ARG A 166 -11.68 -11.70 0.39
C ARG A 166 -11.72 -12.65 -0.77
N GLN A 167 -12.51 -13.71 -0.65
CA GLN A 167 -12.77 -14.63 -1.74
C GLN A 167 -13.84 -14.05 -2.69
N PRO A 168 -13.93 -14.52 -3.94
CA PRO A 168 -14.95 -14.10 -4.91
C PRO A 168 -16.40 -14.24 -4.42
N ASP A 169 -16.66 -15.25 -3.57
CA ASP A 169 -17.97 -15.49 -2.96
C ASP A 169 -18.28 -14.54 -1.78
N GLY A 170 -17.39 -13.59 -1.50
CA GLY A 170 -17.54 -12.57 -0.49
C GLY A 170 -17.05 -12.98 0.90
N ARG A 171 -16.66 -14.24 1.11
CA ARG A 171 -16.08 -14.70 2.38
C ARG A 171 -14.74 -14.02 2.63
N VAL A 172 -14.40 -13.81 3.89
CA VAL A 172 -13.06 -13.40 4.32
C VAL A 172 -12.36 -14.60 4.90
N VAL A 173 -11.14 -14.83 4.45
CA VAL A 173 -10.29 -15.94 4.89
C VAL A 173 -9.03 -15.35 5.51
N VAL A 174 -8.71 -15.81 6.71
CA VAL A 174 -7.49 -15.45 7.45
C VAL A 174 -6.70 -16.73 7.67
N GLY A 175 -5.42 -16.72 7.29
CA GLY A 175 -4.53 -17.84 7.58
C GLY A 175 -4.18 -17.89 9.07
N THR A 176 -4.03 -19.09 9.63
CA THR A 176 -3.45 -19.27 10.96
C THR A 176 -2.05 -19.87 10.87
N GLN A 177 -1.23 -19.58 11.87
CA GLN A 177 0.02 -20.28 12.12
C GLN A 177 -0.13 -21.10 13.40
N GLY A 178 -0.03 -22.42 13.31
CA GLY A 178 0.04 -23.35 14.44
C GLY A 178 1.23 -24.29 14.30
N SER A 179 1.68 -24.89 15.41
CA SER A 179 2.83 -25.81 15.44
C SER A 179 2.60 -27.08 14.63
N ASP A 180 1.39 -27.64 14.72
CA ASP A 180 1.12 -28.99 14.24
C ASP A 180 0.07 -29.03 13.12
N ASP A 181 -0.71 -27.96 12.97
CA ASP A 181 -1.82 -27.95 12.03
C ASP A 181 -2.17 -26.55 11.51
N ALA A 182 -1.73 -26.26 10.28
CA ALA A 182 -2.19 -25.12 9.52
C ALA A 182 -3.70 -25.18 9.30
N ARG A 183 -4.41 -24.13 9.72
CA ARG A 183 -5.85 -23.97 9.54
C ARG A 183 -6.15 -22.61 8.90
N LEU A 184 -7.39 -22.45 8.50
CA LEU A 184 -7.93 -21.17 8.07
C LEU A 184 -9.07 -20.80 9.01
N VAL A 185 -9.25 -19.50 9.20
CA VAL A 185 -10.46 -18.96 9.81
C VAL A 185 -11.22 -18.20 8.75
N VAL A 186 -12.51 -18.50 8.64
CA VAL A 186 -13.38 -17.97 7.59
C VAL A 186 -14.59 -17.31 8.21
N THR A 187 -14.98 -16.17 7.68
CA THR A 187 -16.28 -15.56 7.94
C THR A 187 -17.02 -15.33 6.63
N ALA A 188 -18.31 -15.69 6.60
CA ALA A 188 -19.21 -15.46 5.47
C ALA A 188 -20.16 -14.27 5.71
N ASP A 189 -20.24 -13.79 6.96
CA ASP A 189 -21.18 -12.75 7.40
C ASP A 189 -20.49 -11.42 7.74
N GLY A 190 -19.24 -11.26 7.28
CA GLY A 190 -18.47 -10.04 7.45
C GLY A 190 -17.99 -9.85 8.90
N GLY A 191 -17.54 -10.93 9.54
CA GLY A 191 -16.91 -10.92 10.85
C GLY A 191 -17.85 -11.15 12.03
N SER A 192 -19.15 -11.38 11.81
CA SER A 192 -20.10 -11.66 12.89
C SER A 192 -19.91 -13.06 13.48
N THR A 193 -19.57 -14.04 12.64
CA THR A 193 -19.16 -15.38 13.06
C THR A 193 -17.92 -15.83 12.32
N TRP A 194 -17.11 -16.64 13.01
CA TRP A 194 -15.85 -17.19 12.49
C TRP A 194 -15.87 -18.70 12.61
N GLN A 195 -15.42 -19.38 11.55
CA GLN A 195 -15.34 -20.84 11.48
C GLN A 195 -13.90 -21.26 11.19
N VAL A 196 -13.41 -22.24 11.94
CA VAL A 196 -12.15 -22.92 11.60
C VAL A 196 -12.43 -23.93 10.51
N VAL A 197 -11.63 -23.89 9.45
CA VAL A 197 -11.67 -24.90 8.40
C VAL A 197 -10.27 -25.45 8.16
N ASP A 198 -10.22 -26.70 7.71
CA ASP A 198 -8.97 -27.32 7.31
C ASP A 198 -8.34 -26.55 6.15
N CYS A 199 -7.01 -26.41 6.20
CA CYS A 199 -6.27 -25.80 5.11
C CYS A 199 -6.37 -26.67 3.85
N PRO A 200 -6.97 -26.17 2.75
CA PRO A 200 -7.03 -26.91 1.50
C PRO A 200 -5.62 -27.30 1.04
N ALA A 201 -5.47 -28.50 0.46
CA ALA A 201 -4.17 -28.96 -0.04
C ALA A 201 -3.54 -27.97 -1.05
N THR A 202 -4.38 -27.26 -1.81
CA THR A 202 -3.94 -26.22 -2.76
C THR A 202 -3.28 -25.01 -2.08
N PHE A 203 -3.53 -24.78 -0.79
CA PHE A 203 -3.01 -23.66 0.01
C PHE A 203 -1.83 -24.09 0.89
N ARG A 204 -1.45 -25.38 0.85
CA ARG A 204 -0.27 -25.90 1.54
C ARG A 204 0.86 -26.06 0.53
N PRO A 205 1.89 -25.20 0.56
CA PRO A 205 3.11 -25.47 -0.20
C PRO A 205 3.67 -26.85 0.19
N ALA A 206 4.22 -27.59 -0.78
CA ALA A 206 4.80 -28.89 -0.50
C ALA A 206 5.90 -28.77 0.58
N GLY A 207 5.74 -29.51 1.69
CA GLY A 207 6.66 -29.46 2.82
C GLY A 207 6.51 -28.27 3.77
N SER A 208 5.51 -27.40 3.59
CA SER A 208 5.24 -26.29 4.51
C SER A 208 4.19 -26.68 5.56
N PRO A 209 4.45 -26.42 6.86
CA PRO A 209 3.45 -26.54 7.90
C PRO A 209 2.45 -25.36 7.89
N ARG A 210 2.62 -24.37 7.01
CA ARG A 210 1.78 -23.16 6.95
C ARG A 210 0.64 -23.30 5.95
N CYS A 211 -0.49 -22.66 6.25
CA CYS A 211 -1.55 -22.44 5.29
C CYS A 211 -1.35 -21.07 4.65
N GLU A 212 -0.94 -21.06 3.39
CA GLU A 212 -0.79 -19.82 2.62
C GLU A 212 -2.04 -19.64 1.77
N VAL A 213 -2.94 -18.76 2.21
CA VAL A 213 -4.07 -18.32 1.40
C VAL A 213 -3.49 -17.55 0.22
N PRO A 214 -3.61 -18.04 -1.02
CA PRO A 214 -3.15 -17.30 -2.18
C PRO A 214 -3.88 -15.97 -2.28
N ARG A 215 -3.17 -14.94 -2.74
CA ARG A 215 -3.82 -13.66 -3.05
C ARG A 215 -4.59 -13.83 -4.36
N ASP A 216 -5.89 -13.60 -4.30
CA ASP A 216 -6.74 -13.54 -5.50
C ASP A 216 -6.61 -12.15 -6.11
N ALA A 217 -5.97 -12.11 -7.28
CA ALA A 217 -5.74 -10.90 -8.05
C ALA A 217 -6.94 -10.54 -8.97
N GLY A 218 -8.03 -11.29 -8.86
CA GLY A 218 -9.19 -11.23 -9.73
C GLY A 218 -8.97 -11.94 -11.07
N GLY A 219 -10.07 -12.30 -11.72
CA GLY A 219 -10.04 -12.94 -13.05
C GLY A 219 -9.37 -14.32 -13.04
N ASP A 220 -9.59 -15.11 -11.99
CA ASP A 220 -9.05 -16.47 -11.80
C ASP A 220 -7.53 -16.56 -11.56
N LEU A 221 -6.84 -15.42 -11.35
CA LEU A 221 -5.40 -15.36 -11.10
C LEU A 221 -5.08 -15.45 -9.60
N TRP A 222 -4.31 -16.46 -9.23
CA TRP A 222 -3.91 -16.75 -7.87
C TRP A 222 -2.39 -16.71 -7.77
N LEU A 223 -1.85 -15.92 -6.83
CA LEU A 223 -0.40 -15.74 -6.67
C LEU A 223 0.10 -16.37 -5.36
N ARG A 224 1.24 -17.08 -5.44
CA ARG A 224 1.95 -17.68 -4.30
C ARG A 224 3.46 -17.67 -4.53
N GLY A 225 4.16 -16.75 -3.86
CA GLY A 225 5.61 -16.61 -4.04
C GLY A 225 5.96 -16.33 -5.51
N ALA A 226 6.78 -17.18 -6.12
CA ALA A 226 7.15 -17.09 -7.54
C ALA A 226 6.24 -17.92 -8.46
N ASP A 227 5.14 -18.47 -7.93
CA ASP A 227 4.19 -19.28 -8.69
C ASP A 227 2.83 -18.57 -8.88
N VAL A 228 2.17 -18.93 -9.98
CA VAL A 228 0.83 -18.50 -10.34
C VAL A 228 -0.07 -19.70 -10.62
N SER A 229 -1.34 -19.60 -10.25
CA SER A 229 -2.40 -20.51 -10.69
C SER A 229 -3.50 -19.72 -11.41
N LEU A 230 -4.03 -20.34 -12.47
CA LEU A 230 -5.14 -19.82 -13.28
C LEU A 230 -6.39 -20.70 -13.19
N ASP A 231 -6.40 -21.64 -12.24
CA ASP A 231 -7.43 -22.67 -12.08
C ASP A 231 -7.79 -22.87 -10.61
N ALA A 232 -7.81 -21.77 -9.85
CA ALA A 232 -8.13 -21.71 -8.42
C ALA A 232 -7.21 -22.61 -7.55
N GLY A 233 -5.91 -22.59 -7.85
CA GLY A 233 -4.87 -23.27 -7.08
C GLY A 233 -4.70 -24.75 -7.41
N ARG A 234 -5.37 -25.30 -8.43
CA ARG A 234 -5.25 -26.72 -8.80
C ARG A 234 -3.89 -27.01 -9.43
N THR A 235 -3.41 -26.13 -10.30
CA THR A 235 -2.07 -26.19 -10.89
C THR A 235 -1.32 -24.89 -10.68
N TRP A 236 -0.01 -24.99 -10.49
CA TRP A 236 0.89 -23.87 -10.24
C TRP A 236 1.98 -23.84 -11.30
N LYS A 237 2.25 -22.66 -11.86
CA LYS A 237 3.29 -22.43 -12.87
C LYS A 237 4.25 -21.35 -12.37
N PRO A 238 5.55 -21.44 -12.66
CA PRO A 238 6.49 -20.38 -12.31
C PRO A 238 6.17 -19.11 -13.09
N VAL A 239 6.28 -17.98 -12.41
CA VAL A 239 6.13 -16.63 -12.97
C VAL A 239 7.44 -16.16 -13.58
N THR A 240 7.38 -15.47 -14.71
CA THR A 240 8.53 -14.77 -15.29
C THR A 240 8.26 -13.27 -15.40
N VAL A 241 9.27 -12.45 -15.13
CA VAL A 241 9.20 -10.98 -15.27
C VAL A 241 10.38 -10.54 -16.13
N GLY A 242 10.11 -10.15 -17.37
CA GLY A 242 11.16 -9.88 -18.36
C GLY A 242 12.08 -11.10 -18.53
N THR A 243 13.38 -10.93 -18.24
CA THR A 243 14.38 -12.02 -18.25
C THR A 243 14.62 -12.66 -16.88
N SER A 244 13.96 -12.17 -15.82
CA SER A 244 14.11 -12.69 -14.46
C SER A 244 13.22 -13.92 -14.24
N SER A 245 13.80 -14.97 -13.66
CA SER A 245 13.16 -16.27 -13.42
C SER A 245 12.69 -16.50 -11.98
N VAL A 246 12.99 -15.59 -11.04
CA VAL A 246 12.54 -15.70 -9.64
C VAL A 246 11.86 -14.42 -9.12
N PRO A 247 10.93 -13.80 -9.87
CA PRO A 247 10.16 -12.69 -9.36
C PRO A 247 9.03 -13.18 -8.43
N ARG A 248 8.71 -12.39 -7.42
CA ARG A 248 7.42 -12.47 -6.71
C ARG A 248 6.51 -11.39 -7.26
N VAL A 249 5.35 -11.77 -7.80
CA VAL A 249 4.30 -10.80 -8.17
C VAL A 249 3.35 -10.64 -6.98
N GLU A 250 2.98 -9.40 -6.71
CA GLU A 250 2.15 -8.98 -5.59
C GLU A 250 1.05 -8.04 -6.08
N ASP A 251 -0.04 -8.00 -5.30
CA ASP A 251 -1.16 -7.06 -5.46
C ASP A 251 -1.68 -6.94 -6.90
N ALA A 252 -1.69 -8.04 -7.64
CA ALA A 252 -2.13 -8.03 -9.02
C ALA A 252 -3.63 -7.74 -9.10
N VAL A 253 -4.03 -7.08 -10.17
CA VAL A 253 -5.41 -6.69 -10.45
C VAL A 253 -5.75 -6.99 -11.90
N ALA A 254 -6.93 -7.56 -12.13
CA ALA A 254 -7.44 -7.78 -13.49
C ALA A 254 -7.68 -6.45 -14.23
N LEU A 255 -7.26 -6.40 -15.50
CA LEU A 255 -7.39 -5.23 -16.35
C LEU A 255 -8.67 -5.26 -17.20
N PRO A 256 -9.33 -4.11 -17.44
CA PRO A 256 -10.38 -4.02 -18.45
C PRO A 256 -9.83 -4.38 -19.83
N GLY A 257 -10.40 -5.39 -20.48
CA GLY A 257 -9.90 -5.91 -21.76
C GLY A 257 -9.00 -7.14 -21.63
N GLY A 258 -8.81 -7.66 -20.42
CA GLY A 258 -8.06 -8.89 -20.14
C GLY A 258 -6.63 -8.61 -19.71
N GLY A 259 -6.01 -9.64 -19.14
CA GLY A 259 -4.70 -9.54 -18.51
C GLY A 259 -4.75 -8.95 -17.10
N TRP A 260 -3.57 -8.67 -16.56
CA TRP A 260 -3.39 -8.22 -15.19
C TRP A 260 -2.28 -7.18 -15.09
N LEU A 261 -2.38 -6.31 -14.08
CA LEU A 261 -1.37 -5.36 -13.68
C LEU A 261 -1.00 -5.66 -12.23
N GLY A 262 0.27 -5.60 -11.85
CA GLY A 262 0.70 -5.89 -10.47
C GLY A 262 2.05 -5.28 -10.17
N SER A 263 2.49 -5.35 -8.92
CA SER A 263 3.87 -5.06 -8.56
C SER A 263 4.67 -6.37 -8.59
N ALA A 264 5.92 -6.32 -9.03
CA ALA A 264 6.83 -7.45 -8.91
C ALA A 264 8.06 -7.04 -8.13
N VAL A 265 8.52 -7.93 -7.25
CA VAL A 265 9.74 -7.80 -6.49
C VAL A 265 10.71 -8.87 -6.97
N THR A 266 11.90 -8.44 -7.39
CA THR A 266 13.01 -9.34 -7.71
C THR A 266 14.15 -9.10 -6.72
N LEU A 267 14.80 -10.18 -6.28
CA LEU A 267 16.05 -10.12 -5.54
C LEU A 267 17.21 -10.28 -6.53
N THR A 268 17.93 -9.20 -6.82
CA THR A 268 19.05 -9.20 -7.78
C THR A 268 20.41 -9.51 -7.13
N ALA A 269 20.50 -9.32 -5.81
CA ALA A 269 21.63 -9.60 -4.93
C ALA A 269 21.06 -10.05 -3.56
N PRO A 270 21.84 -10.63 -2.64
CA PRO A 270 21.31 -11.15 -1.37
C PRO A 270 20.52 -10.12 -0.53
N THR A 271 20.67 -8.82 -0.81
CA THR A 271 19.98 -7.74 -0.08
C THR A 271 19.23 -6.75 -0.96
N THR A 272 19.53 -6.60 -2.25
CA THR A 272 18.88 -5.57 -3.08
C THR A 272 17.54 -6.05 -3.63
N ARG A 273 16.45 -5.42 -3.16
CA ARG A 273 15.10 -5.60 -3.69
C ARG A 273 14.86 -4.62 -4.84
N THR A 274 14.48 -5.13 -6.00
CA THR A 274 14.08 -4.31 -7.15
C THR A 274 12.59 -4.50 -7.40
N GLY A 275 11.79 -3.52 -6.96
CA GLY A 275 10.37 -3.41 -7.25
C GLY A 275 10.13 -2.79 -8.63
N VAL A 276 9.24 -3.40 -9.41
CA VAL A 276 8.80 -2.91 -10.72
C VAL A 276 7.29 -3.06 -10.89
N LEU A 277 6.65 -2.11 -11.57
CA LEU A 277 5.27 -2.27 -12.00
C LEU A 277 5.24 -3.15 -13.26
N VAL A 278 4.42 -4.19 -13.26
CA VAL A 278 4.39 -5.20 -14.32
C VAL A 278 2.98 -5.45 -14.84
N ARG A 279 2.89 -5.86 -16.11
CA ARG A 279 1.65 -6.27 -16.78
C ARG A 279 1.81 -7.65 -17.39
N SER A 280 0.76 -8.46 -17.35
CA SER A 280 0.68 -9.74 -18.03
C SER A 280 -0.60 -9.85 -18.85
N THR A 281 -0.56 -10.62 -19.94
CA THR A 281 -1.75 -10.97 -20.73
C THR A 281 -2.21 -12.41 -20.52
N ASP A 282 -1.35 -13.26 -19.95
CA ASP A 282 -1.58 -14.70 -19.76
C ASP A 282 -1.45 -15.14 -18.29
N GLY A 283 -1.09 -14.23 -17.39
CA GLY A 283 -0.89 -14.47 -15.96
C GLY A 283 0.46 -15.08 -15.61
N VAL A 284 1.22 -15.59 -16.60
CA VAL A 284 2.47 -16.32 -16.40
C VAL A 284 3.69 -15.46 -16.75
N ALA A 285 3.64 -14.79 -17.91
CA ALA A 285 4.69 -13.92 -18.39
C ALA A 285 4.32 -12.45 -18.15
N TRP A 286 5.18 -11.75 -17.41
CA TRP A 286 4.98 -10.37 -16.99
C TRP A 286 6.06 -9.46 -17.59
N GLN A 287 5.66 -8.26 -17.97
CA GLN A 287 6.54 -7.26 -18.58
C GLN A 287 6.48 -5.95 -17.78
N PRO A 288 7.62 -5.28 -17.55
CA PRO A 288 7.63 -3.96 -16.93
C PRO A 288 6.79 -2.95 -17.72
N VAL A 289 6.01 -2.13 -17.02
CA VAL A 289 5.14 -1.09 -17.60
C VAL A 289 5.84 0.27 -17.62
N VAL A 290 6.63 0.54 -16.58
CA VAL A 290 7.40 1.78 -16.44
C VAL A 290 8.86 1.43 -16.28
N GLU A 291 9.73 2.24 -16.89
CA GLU A 291 11.16 2.17 -16.62
C GLU A 291 11.41 2.54 -15.15
N SER A 292 12.37 1.85 -14.53
CA SER A 292 12.74 2.17 -13.15
C SER A 292 13.34 3.59 -13.12
N PRO A 293 12.78 4.54 -12.34
CA PRO A 293 13.38 5.85 -12.16
C PRO A 293 14.64 5.82 -11.27
N CYS A 294 15.00 4.65 -10.72
CA CYS A 294 16.14 4.51 -9.82
C CYS A 294 17.43 4.30 -10.61
N GLY A 295 18.53 4.84 -10.09
CA GLY A 295 19.84 4.63 -10.66
C GLY A 295 20.25 3.16 -10.63
N ALA A 296 21.17 2.77 -11.52
CA ALA A 296 21.73 1.43 -11.53
C ALA A 296 22.28 1.05 -10.14
N GLY A 297 21.93 -0.14 -9.66
CA GLY A 297 22.33 -0.65 -8.34
C GLY A 297 21.50 -0.16 -7.15
N GLN A 298 20.51 0.71 -7.36
CA GLN A 298 19.57 1.11 -6.31
C GLN A 298 18.43 0.08 -6.16
N GLY A 299 17.96 -0.08 -4.94
CA GLY A 299 16.74 -0.82 -4.67
C GLY A 299 15.51 -0.01 -5.04
N ALA A 300 14.36 -0.68 -5.15
CA ALA A 300 13.08 -0.03 -5.37
C ALA A 300 11.95 -0.78 -4.67
N THR A 301 10.94 -0.05 -4.21
CA THR A 301 9.66 -0.59 -3.76
C THR A 301 8.53 -0.02 -4.62
N VAL A 302 7.52 -0.85 -4.89
CA VAL A 302 6.38 -0.48 -5.74
C VAL A 302 5.10 -0.93 -5.04
N SER A 303 4.16 0.00 -4.86
CA SER A 303 2.85 -0.37 -4.32
C SER A 303 2.00 -1.10 -5.35
N GLY A 304 1.07 -1.94 -4.88
CA GLY A 304 0.04 -2.52 -5.72
C GLY A 304 -0.79 -1.46 -6.46
N PRO A 305 -1.25 -1.73 -7.70
CA PRO A 305 -2.08 -0.80 -8.45
C PRO A 305 -3.41 -0.53 -7.74
N ARG A 306 -3.76 0.75 -7.63
CA ARG A 306 -5.02 1.18 -7.02
C ARG A 306 -5.91 1.83 -8.05
N ARG A 307 -7.08 1.25 -8.27
CA ARG A 307 -8.01 1.71 -9.30
C ARG A 307 -8.61 3.06 -8.90
N ILE A 308 -8.60 3.98 -9.86
CA ILE A 308 -9.10 5.34 -9.73
C ILE A 308 -9.87 5.68 -11.01
N GLY A 309 -11.20 5.65 -10.94
CA GLY A 309 -12.05 5.76 -12.13
C GLY A 309 -11.73 4.65 -13.15
N ASP A 310 -11.22 5.05 -14.31
CA ASP A 310 -10.77 4.15 -15.37
C ASP A 310 -9.24 3.99 -15.43
N ARG A 311 -8.48 4.56 -14.50
CA ARG A 311 -7.01 4.50 -14.45
C ARG A 311 -6.51 3.83 -13.19
N TRP A 312 -5.18 3.71 -13.08
CA TRP A 312 -4.51 3.13 -11.92
C TRP A 312 -3.49 4.11 -11.33
N LEU A 313 -3.38 4.14 -10.02
CA LEU A 313 -2.31 4.84 -9.31
C LEU A 313 -1.34 3.85 -8.68
N VAL A 314 -0.06 4.16 -8.78
CA VAL A 314 1.05 3.34 -8.28
C VAL A 314 2.10 4.26 -7.69
N THR A 315 2.65 3.92 -6.53
CA THR A 315 3.85 4.58 -6.00
C THR A 315 5.08 3.74 -6.27
N HIS A 316 6.18 4.41 -6.61
CA HIS A 316 7.49 3.81 -6.85
C HIS A 316 8.51 4.57 -6.01
N THR A 317 9.24 3.90 -5.14
CA THR A 317 10.22 4.51 -4.24
C THR A 317 11.57 3.90 -4.46
N CYS A 318 12.56 4.72 -4.80
CA CYS A 318 13.96 4.36 -4.84
C CYS A 318 14.53 4.32 -3.43
N VAL A 319 15.25 3.25 -3.11
CA VAL A 319 15.95 3.09 -1.83
C VAL A 319 17.44 2.87 -2.08
N ASP A 320 18.26 3.30 -1.12
CA ASP A 320 19.70 3.02 -1.14
C ASP A 320 20.01 1.60 -0.62
N ALA A 321 21.31 1.33 -0.37
CA ALA A 321 21.76 0.03 0.11
C ALA A 321 21.33 -0.29 1.55
N ASP A 322 20.94 0.72 2.33
CA ASP A 322 20.45 0.60 3.71
C ASP A 322 18.90 0.63 3.75
N ASP A 323 18.25 0.41 2.60
CA ASP A 323 16.81 0.53 2.38
C ASP A 323 16.24 1.93 2.73
N ALA A 324 17.09 2.97 2.81
CA ALA A 324 16.63 4.31 3.11
C ALA A 324 16.03 4.98 1.87
N PRO A 325 14.80 5.53 1.94
CA PRO A 325 14.16 6.17 0.80
C PRO A 325 14.92 7.40 0.31
N GLN A 326 15.13 7.47 -1.00
CA GLN A 326 15.86 8.56 -1.66
C GLN A 326 14.91 9.46 -2.48
N ARG A 327 14.00 8.82 -3.23
CA ARG A 327 13.09 9.46 -4.17
C ARG A 327 11.83 8.63 -4.30
N SER A 328 10.66 9.26 -4.35
CA SER A 328 9.40 8.57 -4.62
C SER A 328 8.58 9.26 -5.69
N HIS A 329 8.02 8.47 -6.61
CA HIS A 329 7.12 8.89 -7.66
C HIS A 329 5.71 8.34 -7.41
N LEU A 330 4.69 9.16 -7.70
CA LEU A 330 3.33 8.68 -7.91
C LEU A 330 3.07 8.64 -9.41
N TYR A 331 2.78 7.47 -9.94
CA TYR A 331 2.41 7.25 -11.34
C TYR A 331 0.89 7.21 -11.51
N LEU A 332 0.41 7.81 -12.59
CA LEU A 332 -0.90 7.52 -13.18
C LEU A 332 -0.69 6.62 -14.39
N VAL A 333 -1.32 5.46 -14.35
CA VAL A 333 -1.22 4.42 -15.37
C VAL A 333 -2.55 4.32 -16.10
N ASP A 334 -2.50 4.22 -17.42
CA ASP A 334 -3.67 4.13 -18.28
C ASP A 334 -4.51 2.89 -17.98
N ARG A 335 -5.77 2.91 -18.42
CA ARG A 335 -6.78 1.87 -18.13
C ARG A 335 -6.32 0.45 -18.38
N ASP A 336 -5.60 0.25 -19.48
CA ASP A 336 -5.12 -1.03 -19.96
C ASP A 336 -3.75 -1.42 -19.37
N GLY A 337 -3.19 -0.61 -18.47
CA GLY A 337 -1.91 -0.87 -17.82
C GLY A 337 -0.70 -0.73 -18.74
N THR A 338 -0.81 -0.11 -19.92
CA THR A 338 0.28 -0.10 -20.92
C THR A 338 1.23 1.09 -20.81
N ARG A 339 0.79 2.21 -20.22
CA ARG A 339 1.58 3.43 -20.11
C ARG A 339 1.40 4.06 -18.74
N GLY A 340 2.50 4.52 -18.16
CA GLY A 340 2.53 5.31 -16.92
C GLY A 340 3.10 6.70 -17.14
N ARG A 341 2.58 7.69 -16.43
CA ARG A 341 3.16 9.04 -16.33
C ARG A 341 3.33 9.44 -14.87
N VAL A 342 4.41 10.15 -14.56
CA VAL A 342 4.62 10.70 -13.21
C VAL A 342 3.64 11.85 -12.98
N LEU A 343 2.92 11.81 -11.85
CA LEU A 343 2.09 12.90 -11.35
C LEU A 343 2.79 13.72 -10.28
N VAL A 344 3.49 13.04 -9.36
CA VAL A 344 4.14 13.66 -8.20
C VAL A 344 5.52 13.05 -8.03
N THR A 345 6.51 13.89 -7.73
CA THR A 345 7.84 13.48 -7.30
C THR A 345 8.12 14.04 -5.91
N VAL A 346 8.62 13.18 -5.01
CA VAL A 346 9.13 13.55 -3.70
C VAL A 346 10.62 13.26 -3.68
N ASP A 347 11.42 14.32 -3.82
CA ASP A 347 12.90 14.29 -3.74
C ASP A 347 13.38 14.80 -2.39
N ARG A 348 13.00 14.11 -1.31
CA ARG A 348 13.44 14.45 0.04
C ARG A 348 14.01 13.18 0.71
N PRO A 349 15.30 13.18 1.09
CA PRO A 349 15.90 12.03 1.76
C PRO A 349 15.08 11.58 2.98
N GLY A 350 14.85 10.28 3.09
CA GLY A 350 14.09 9.66 4.18
C GLY A 350 12.58 9.88 4.12
N ALA A 351 12.05 10.53 3.08
CA ALA A 351 10.61 10.65 2.83
C ALA A 351 10.20 9.72 1.68
N TRP A 352 9.02 9.09 1.81
CA TRP A 352 8.46 8.27 0.74
C TRP A 352 6.94 8.38 0.63
N LEU A 353 6.41 7.96 -0.51
CA LEU A 353 4.98 7.86 -0.75
C LEU A 353 4.49 6.45 -0.43
N GLY A 354 3.57 6.31 0.51
CA GLY A 354 2.85 5.06 0.77
C GLY A 354 1.76 4.81 -0.27
N ALA A 355 1.05 3.69 -0.13
CA ALA A 355 0.05 3.26 -1.12
C ALA A 355 -1.08 4.31 -1.29
N PRO A 356 -1.44 4.68 -2.53
CA PRO A 356 -2.52 5.63 -2.78
C PRO A 356 -3.86 5.01 -2.41
N THR A 357 -4.73 5.80 -1.79
CA THR A 357 -6.02 5.33 -1.26
C THR A 357 -7.15 6.21 -1.80
N ALA A 358 -8.12 5.60 -2.48
CA ALA A 358 -9.28 6.30 -3.03
C ALA A 358 -10.34 6.50 -1.94
N VAL A 359 -10.80 7.75 -1.76
CA VAL A 359 -11.90 8.10 -0.86
C VAL A 359 -12.86 9.03 -1.59
N GLY A 360 -13.91 8.46 -2.18
CA GLY A 360 -14.81 9.21 -3.06
C GLY A 360 -14.10 9.68 -4.33
N ASP A 361 -14.14 10.98 -4.60
CA ASP A 361 -13.46 11.66 -5.73
C ASP A 361 -12.02 12.09 -5.40
N THR A 362 -11.57 11.81 -4.18
CA THR A 362 -10.27 12.26 -3.67
C THR A 362 -9.35 11.07 -3.45
N VAL A 363 -8.11 11.18 -3.91
CA VAL A 363 -7.05 10.23 -3.58
C VAL A 363 -6.20 10.79 -2.47
N VAL A 364 -6.00 9.98 -1.43
CA VAL A 364 -5.10 10.28 -0.34
C VAL A 364 -3.83 9.44 -0.51
N VAL A 365 -2.68 10.10 -0.57
CA VAL A 365 -1.37 9.44 -0.62
C VAL A 365 -0.59 9.86 0.63
N PRO A 366 -0.29 8.93 1.56
CA PRO A 366 0.51 9.27 2.72
C PRO A 366 1.97 9.52 2.28
N GLU A 367 2.50 10.68 2.64
CA GLU A 367 3.93 10.97 2.63
C GLU A 367 4.47 10.67 4.03
N VAL A 368 5.26 9.62 4.12
CA VAL A 368 5.81 9.09 5.36
C VAL A 368 7.29 9.46 5.47
N ARG A 369 7.77 9.63 6.69
CA ARG A 369 9.17 9.86 7.01
C ARG A 369 9.61 8.91 8.10
N ARG A 370 10.90 8.54 8.11
CA ARG A 370 11.47 7.70 9.16
C ARG A 370 11.29 8.35 10.53
N GLU A 371 11.48 9.66 10.58
CA GLU A 371 11.26 10.49 11.76
C GLU A 371 10.36 11.68 11.39
N GLY A 372 9.27 11.84 12.14
CA GLY A 372 8.36 12.97 11.99
C GLY A 372 6.91 12.58 11.70
N PRO A 373 6.03 13.58 11.55
CA PRO A 373 4.61 13.34 11.29
C PRO A 373 4.40 12.79 9.88
N VAL A 374 3.44 11.87 9.75
CA VAL A 374 2.89 11.50 8.43
C VAL A 374 2.11 12.69 7.89
N THR A 375 2.36 13.07 6.65
CA THR A 375 1.56 14.08 5.95
C THR A 375 0.77 13.42 4.83
N PHE A 376 -0.35 14.00 4.44
CA PHE A 376 -1.21 13.42 3.41
C PHE A 376 -1.27 14.33 2.19
N LEU A 377 -0.95 13.80 1.02
CA LEU A 377 -1.25 14.43 -0.26
C LEU A 377 -2.67 14.06 -0.66
N GLN A 378 -3.54 15.05 -0.79
CA GLN A 378 -4.90 14.88 -1.29
C GLN A 378 -4.96 15.34 -2.74
N LEU A 379 -5.29 14.44 -3.65
CA LEU A 379 -5.45 14.70 -5.07
C LEU A 379 -6.93 14.59 -5.42
N ARG A 380 -7.56 15.70 -5.82
CA ARG A 380 -8.89 15.65 -6.44
C ARG A 380 -8.76 15.33 -7.91
N LEU A 381 -9.65 14.49 -8.44
CA LEU A 381 -9.61 14.00 -9.81
C LEU A 381 -10.75 14.54 -10.68
#